data_AF-A0A2M7KQL6-F1
#
_entry.id   AF-A0A2M7KQL6-F1
#
_cell.length_a   1.000
_cell.length_b   1.000
_cell.length_c   1.000
_cell.angle_alpha   90.00
_cell.angle_beta   90.00
_cell.angle_gamma   90.00
#
_symmetry.space_group_name_H-M   'P 1'
#
loop_
_entity.id
_entity.type
_entity.pdbx_description
1 polymer ?
#
loop_
_entity_poly.entity_id
_entity_poly.type
_entity_poly.pdbx_seq_one_letter_code
_entity_poly.pdbx_strand_id
1 'polypeptide(L)'
;MRRWLNVVRVAWAPLLLTSVAWAMERFPPPDFETAYRLPKTQVPLPRTLLQEYLDVALLALALSLAAYLVYKRRSRRELTLLSVFSVAYFGFWRKGCVCAIGSLQNVSLALADRAYHVPLTVVAFFALPLVFALFFGRTFCAAVCPHGALQDLVLVRPVKVPAWLERALSLLAHVYLGAAVLFAATGSAFVICRYDPFVGFFRLSGSYGMLATGAGLLLLAAFVGRPYCRFLCPYGVLLRMLSWISKWRVVIYKYRCTLCGICPEACPYGAVLEPTPPAGAAGSRQPRLALLGAQVVALMAVFGWVGSRVAVPLSASHPTVSLAERVYLEDAGKVKGTTDASANFRNSGQSSKELLDQAGVIAHQFASGGWLWGAWIGLALGGMLFAQSLPRERAEYEAERGACVACARCFEPCPGSRKAAADTETERPGPAAL
;
A
#
# COMPACT_ATOMS: atom_id res chain seq x y z
N MET A 1 -5.08 28.56 20.72
CA MET A 1 -4.94 27.35 21.58
C MET A 1 -6.27 26.77 22.11
N ARG A 2 -7.22 27.57 22.63
CA ARG A 2 -8.50 27.05 23.18
C ARG A 2 -9.42 26.29 22.21
N ARG A 3 -9.40 26.59 20.90
CA ARG A 3 -10.19 25.85 19.88
C ARG A 3 -9.63 24.44 19.58
N TRP A 4 -8.32 24.21 19.76
CA TRP A 4 -7.69 22.91 19.55
C TRP A 4 -8.01 21.92 20.69
N LEU A 5 -8.08 22.43 21.93
CA LEU A 5 -8.45 21.62 23.10
C LEU A 5 -9.90 21.09 23.05
N ASN A 6 -10.82 21.81 22.42
CA ASN A 6 -12.20 21.35 22.26
C ASN A 6 -12.36 20.30 21.14
N VAL A 7 -11.55 20.38 20.07
CA VAL A 7 -11.52 19.33 19.03
C VAL A 7 -10.90 18.04 19.57
N VAL A 8 -9.87 18.14 20.41
CA VAL A 8 -9.31 16.98 21.12
C VAL A 8 -10.34 16.40 22.11
N ARG A 9 -11.05 17.23 22.89
CA ARG A 9 -12.06 16.72 23.83
C ARG A 9 -13.25 16.02 23.15
N VAL A 10 -13.68 16.47 21.97
CA VAL A 10 -14.75 15.81 21.20
C VAL A 10 -14.26 14.53 20.49
N ALA A 11 -12.99 14.48 20.09
CA ALA A 11 -12.37 13.27 19.50
C ALA A 11 -12.07 12.16 20.53
N TRP A 12 -11.93 12.50 21.81
CA TRP A 12 -11.66 11.55 22.89
C TRP A 12 -12.93 11.08 23.64
N ALA A 13 -14.07 11.72 23.43
CA ALA A 13 -15.35 11.30 24.03
C ALA A 13 -15.82 9.87 23.65
N PRO A 14 -15.52 9.29 22.46
CA PRO A 14 -15.86 7.90 22.18
C PRO A 14 -14.84 6.89 22.74
N LEU A 15 -13.68 7.34 23.25
CA LEU A 15 -12.61 6.48 23.77
C LEU A 15 -12.81 6.06 25.24
N LEU A 16 -13.74 6.68 25.97
CA LEU A 16 -14.03 6.38 27.38
C LEU A 16 -15.32 5.57 27.59
N LEU A 17 -16.00 5.18 26.52
CA LEU A 17 -17.18 4.31 26.55
C LEU A 17 -16.90 2.92 25.94
N THR A 18 -15.66 2.44 26.06
CA THR A 18 -15.36 1.01 25.88
C THR A 18 -15.88 0.24 27.09
N SER A 19 -17.18 -0.05 27.10
CA SER A 19 -17.68 -1.18 27.85
C SER A 19 -16.93 -2.41 27.33
N VAL A 20 -16.10 -3.00 28.17
CA VAL A 20 -15.54 -4.33 27.94
C VAL A 20 -16.73 -5.27 27.86
N ALA A 21 -17.18 -5.58 26.64
CA ALA A 21 -18.07 -6.69 26.42
C ALA A 21 -17.25 -7.95 26.68
N TRP A 22 -17.39 -8.49 27.88
CA TRP A 22 -17.01 -9.86 28.15
C TRP A 22 -17.88 -10.71 27.21
N ALA A 23 -17.26 -11.29 26.20
CA ALA A 23 -17.88 -12.37 25.44
C ALA A 23 -18.04 -13.54 26.42
N MET A 24 -19.17 -13.59 27.14
CA MET A 24 -19.61 -14.84 27.71
C MET A 24 -19.98 -15.74 26.55
N GLU A 25 -19.31 -16.89 26.47
CA GLU A 25 -19.73 -18.05 25.68
C GLU A 25 -21.16 -18.41 26.11
N ARG A 26 -22.17 -17.81 25.47
CA ARG A 26 -23.59 -17.97 25.85
C ARG A 26 -24.19 -19.26 25.27
N PHE A 27 -23.41 -20.03 24.54
CA PHE A 27 -23.82 -21.28 23.95
C PHE A 27 -22.88 -22.38 24.47
N PRO A 28 -23.38 -23.41 25.17
CA PRO A 28 -22.60 -24.61 25.38
C PRO A 28 -22.17 -25.18 24.01
N PRO A 29 -21.02 -25.86 23.93
CA PRO A 29 -20.62 -26.53 22.69
C PRO A 29 -21.78 -27.41 22.23
N PRO A 30 -22.17 -27.35 20.94
CA PRO A 30 -23.29 -28.14 20.45
C PRO A 30 -22.99 -29.62 20.66
N ASP A 31 -23.85 -30.32 21.40
CA ASP A 31 -23.82 -31.79 21.47
C ASP A 31 -24.08 -32.33 20.06
N PHE A 32 -23.05 -32.91 19.46
CA PHE A 32 -23.10 -33.45 18.09
C PHE A 32 -23.92 -34.76 17.98
N GLU A 33 -24.55 -35.20 19.07
CA GLU A 33 -25.22 -36.50 19.13
C GLU A 33 -26.61 -36.54 18.47
N THR A 34 -27.29 -35.42 18.23
CA THR A 34 -28.55 -35.44 17.44
C THR A 34 -28.79 -34.21 16.54
N ALA A 35 -29.02 -34.49 15.25
CA ALA A 35 -29.68 -33.64 14.26
C ALA A 35 -29.10 -32.24 13.91
N TYR A 36 -27.88 -31.86 14.34
CA TYR A 36 -27.26 -30.62 13.87
C TYR A 36 -26.84 -30.74 12.39
N ARG A 37 -27.66 -30.17 11.49
CA ARG A 37 -27.25 -29.95 10.09
C ARG A 37 -26.36 -28.73 10.05
N LEU A 38 -25.07 -28.94 9.79
CA LEU A 38 -24.13 -27.87 9.48
C LEU A 38 -24.80 -26.90 8.49
N PRO A 39 -24.91 -25.60 8.82
CA PRO A 39 -25.43 -24.63 7.87
C PRO A 39 -24.56 -24.74 6.62
N LYS A 40 -25.17 -24.93 5.45
CA LYS A 40 -24.44 -24.93 4.18
C LYS A 40 -23.71 -23.59 4.11
N THR A 41 -22.40 -23.61 4.32
CA THR A 41 -21.54 -22.46 4.15
C THR A 41 -21.75 -21.97 2.72
N GLN A 42 -22.42 -20.84 2.57
CA GLN A 42 -22.55 -20.16 1.30
C GLN A 42 -21.17 -19.59 0.97
N VAL A 43 -20.31 -20.42 0.38
CA VAL A 43 -19.09 -19.94 -0.23
C VAL A 43 -19.55 -19.24 -1.53
N PRO A 44 -19.34 -17.93 -1.70
CA PRO A 44 -19.72 -17.26 -2.93
C PRO A 44 -19.06 -17.99 -4.11
N LEU A 45 -19.82 -18.29 -5.17
CA LEU A 45 -19.26 -19.00 -6.31
C LEU A 45 -18.01 -18.25 -6.81
N PRO A 46 -16.89 -18.97 -7.05
CA PRO A 46 -15.72 -18.37 -7.66
C PRO A 46 -16.12 -17.79 -9.02
N ARG A 47 -15.50 -16.67 -9.40
CA ARG A 47 -15.70 -16.10 -10.74
C ARG A 47 -15.35 -17.16 -11.78
N THR A 48 -16.10 -17.19 -12.87
CA THR A 48 -15.77 -18.11 -13.96
C THR A 48 -14.42 -17.70 -14.56
N LEU A 49 -13.65 -18.65 -15.08
CA LEU A 49 -12.33 -18.37 -15.68
C LEU A 49 -12.39 -17.26 -16.73
N LEU A 50 -13.46 -17.22 -17.54
CA LEU A 50 -13.69 -16.16 -18.52
C LEU A 50 -13.79 -14.78 -17.86
N GLN A 51 -14.50 -14.64 -16.73
CA GLN A 51 -14.61 -13.38 -16.01
C GLN A 51 -13.26 -12.91 -15.46
N GLU A 52 -12.40 -13.82 -15.00
CA GLU A 52 -11.07 -13.46 -14.52
C GLU A 52 -10.17 -12.94 -15.65
N TYR A 53 -10.19 -13.56 -16.83
CA TYR A 53 -9.44 -13.08 -17.99
C TYR A 53 -9.98 -11.74 -18.50
N LEU A 54 -11.31 -11.56 -18.49
CA LEU A 54 -11.94 -10.28 -18.82
C LEU A 54 -11.52 -9.17 -17.84
N ASP A 55 -11.43 -9.47 -16.54
CA ASP A 55 -10.96 -8.51 -15.53
C ASP A 55 -9.52 -8.07 -15.78
N VAL A 56 -8.64 -9.00 -16.18
CA VAL A 56 -7.24 -8.71 -16.53
C VAL A 56 -7.15 -7.90 -17.81
N ALA A 57 -7.92 -8.26 -18.84
CA ALA A 57 -7.97 -7.52 -20.11
C ALA A 57 -8.45 -6.08 -19.87
N LEU A 58 -9.48 -5.90 -19.05
CA LEU A 58 -9.99 -4.58 -18.68
C LEU A 58 -8.98 -3.79 -17.85
N LEU A 59 -8.22 -4.43 -16.97
CA LEU A 59 -7.13 -3.78 -16.23
C LEU A 59 -6.06 -3.25 -17.21
N ALA A 60 -5.63 -4.07 -18.18
CA ALA A 60 -4.65 -3.67 -19.18
C ALA A 60 -5.16 -2.52 -20.06
N LEU A 61 -6.44 -2.56 -20.45
CA LEU A 61 -7.09 -1.48 -21.19
C LEU A 61 -7.15 -0.19 -20.36
N ALA A 62 -7.57 -0.27 -19.10
CA ALA A 62 -7.64 0.88 -18.21
C ALA A 62 -6.26 1.50 -17.94
N LEU A 63 -5.21 0.69 -17.81
CA LEU A 63 -3.82 1.16 -17.68
C LEU A 63 -3.33 1.86 -18.94
N SER A 64 -3.61 1.29 -20.12
CA SER A 64 -3.27 1.87 -21.43
C SER A 64 -4.00 3.19 -21.64
N LEU A 65 -5.29 3.24 -21.33
CA LEU A 65 -6.09 4.45 -21.38
C LEU A 65 -5.57 5.50 -20.40
N ALA A 66 -5.28 5.14 -19.15
CA ALA A 66 -4.70 6.07 -18.18
C ALA A 66 -3.38 6.67 -18.68
N ALA A 67 -2.48 5.86 -19.25
CA ALA A 67 -1.24 6.36 -19.84
C ALA A 67 -1.51 7.32 -21.01
N TYR A 68 -2.42 6.95 -21.93
CA TYR A 68 -2.81 7.82 -23.04
C TYR A 68 -3.39 9.16 -22.56
N LEU A 69 -4.29 9.14 -21.58
CA LEU A 69 -4.92 10.32 -21.02
C LEU A 69 -3.92 11.25 -20.32
N VAL A 70 -2.93 10.69 -19.62
CA VAL A 70 -1.88 11.46 -18.95
C VAL A 70 -0.94 12.12 -19.96
N TYR A 71 -0.41 11.35 -20.92
CA TYR A 71 0.70 11.80 -21.76
C TYR A 71 0.24 12.53 -23.01
N LYS A 72 -0.88 12.12 -23.62
CA LYS A 72 -1.36 12.69 -24.89
C LYS A 72 -2.48 13.69 -24.70
N ARG A 73 -3.55 13.35 -23.97
CA ARG A 73 -4.70 14.25 -23.77
C ARG A 73 -4.47 15.28 -22.67
N ARG A 74 -3.65 14.96 -21.66
CA ARG A 74 -3.32 15.82 -20.51
C ARG A 74 -4.56 16.40 -19.80
N SER A 75 -5.66 15.63 -19.76
CA SER A 75 -6.94 16.10 -19.20
C SER A 75 -7.25 15.48 -17.85
N ARG A 76 -7.45 16.33 -16.83
CA ARG A 76 -7.89 15.89 -15.49
C ARG A 76 -9.31 15.34 -15.49
N ARG A 77 -10.20 15.90 -16.31
CA ARG A 77 -11.62 15.49 -16.38
C ARG A 77 -11.74 14.04 -16.86
N GLU A 78 -11.03 13.70 -17.94
CA GLU A 78 -11.04 12.34 -18.51
C GLU A 78 -10.44 11.31 -17.53
N LEU A 79 -9.36 11.65 -16.82
CA LEU A 79 -8.82 10.78 -15.78
C LEU A 79 -9.76 10.61 -14.58
N THR A 80 -10.52 11.64 -14.25
CA THR A 80 -11.52 11.56 -13.17
C THR A 80 -12.66 10.62 -13.56
N LEU A 81 -13.13 10.68 -14.81
CA LEU A 81 -14.11 9.73 -15.34
C LEU A 81 -13.60 8.28 -15.28
N LEU A 82 -12.35 8.05 -15.70
CA LEU A 82 -11.72 6.73 -15.58
C LEU A 82 -11.58 6.27 -14.12
N SER A 83 -11.37 7.21 -13.19
CA SER A 83 -11.32 6.93 -11.76
C SER A 83 -12.67 6.48 -11.22
N VAL A 84 -13.77 7.15 -11.61
CA VAL A 84 -15.14 6.74 -11.25
C VAL A 84 -15.45 5.35 -11.80
N PHE A 85 -15.12 5.10 -13.07
CA PHE A 85 -15.26 3.77 -13.68
C PHE A 85 -14.48 2.71 -12.89
N SER A 86 -13.23 3.00 -12.52
CA SER A 86 -12.38 2.05 -11.80
C SER A 86 -12.89 1.75 -10.39
N VAL A 87 -13.46 2.73 -9.69
CA VAL A 87 -14.13 2.53 -8.39
C VAL A 87 -15.40 1.69 -8.56
N ALA A 88 -16.23 1.99 -9.56
CA ALA A 88 -17.45 1.23 -9.83
C ALA A 88 -17.15 -0.22 -10.19
N TYR A 89 -16.22 -0.46 -11.10
CA TYR A 89 -15.89 -1.80 -11.60
C TYR A 89 -14.93 -2.56 -10.68
N PHE A 90 -13.68 -2.10 -10.50
CA PHE A 90 -12.68 -2.82 -9.71
C PHE A 90 -12.93 -2.73 -8.21
N GLY A 91 -13.61 -1.68 -7.74
CA GLY A 91 -14.07 -1.54 -6.37
C GLY A 91 -15.35 -2.34 -6.14
N PHE A 92 -16.51 -1.77 -6.45
CA PHE A 92 -17.82 -2.32 -6.05
C PHE A 92 -18.23 -3.60 -6.80
N TRP A 93 -18.11 -3.65 -8.13
CA TRP A 93 -18.51 -4.82 -8.91
C TRP A 93 -17.62 -6.05 -8.65
N ARG A 94 -16.30 -5.87 -8.56
CA ARG A 94 -15.34 -6.91 -8.19
C ARG A 94 -15.18 -7.11 -6.67
N LYS A 95 -15.86 -6.31 -5.85
CA LYS A 95 -15.74 -6.35 -4.38
C LYS A 95 -14.29 -6.21 -3.88
N GLY A 96 -13.46 -5.48 -4.64
CA GLY A 96 -12.07 -5.17 -4.31
C GLY A 96 -11.07 -6.32 -4.38
N CYS A 97 -11.44 -7.53 -4.84
CA CYS A 97 -10.53 -8.68 -4.94
C CYS A 97 -10.67 -9.43 -6.26
N VAL A 98 -9.61 -9.99 -6.84
CA VAL A 98 -8.19 -9.85 -6.46
C VAL A 98 -7.65 -8.47 -6.87
N CYS A 99 -6.93 -7.80 -5.96
CA CYS A 99 -6.32 -6.49 -6.20
C CYS A 99 -4.79 -6.56 -6.24
N ALA A 100 -4.17 -5.60 -6.94
CA ALA A 100 -2.71 -5.50 -7.08
C ALA A 100 -1.96 -5.38 -5.72
N ILE A 101 -2.61 -4.79 -4.71
CA ILE A 101 -2.02 -4.60 -3.38
C ILE A 101 -1.94 -5.93 -2.64
N GLY A 102 -3.03 -6.71 -2.62
CA GLY A 102 -3.09 -8.02 -1.96
C GLY A 102 -2.37 -9.13 -2.74
N SER A 103 -2.29 -9.02 -4.07
CA SER A 103 -1.55 -9.99 -4.90
C SER A 103 -0.05 -10.02 -4.58
N LEU A 104 0.51 -8.94 -4.00
CA LEU A 104 1.88 -8.93 -3.46
C LEU A 104 2.12 -10.12 -2.53
N GLN A 105 1.23 -10.38 -1.58
CA GLN A 105 1.40 -11.47 -0.62
C GLN A 105 1.24 -12.85 -1.25
N ASN A 106 0.38 -12.98 -2.25
CA ASN A 106 0.22 -14.24 -2.99
C ASN A 106 1.51 -14.57 -3.74
N VAL A 107 2.11 -13.57 -4.39
CA VAL A 107 3.41 -13.73 -5.07
C VAL A 107 4.53 -14.00 -4.07
N SER A 108 4.56 -13.31 -2.91
CA SER A 108 5.56 -13.59 -1.87
C SER A 108 5.47 -15.02 -1.32
N LEU A 109 4.26 -15.53 -1.08
CA LEU A 109 4.05 -16.92 -0.65
C LEU A 109 4.51 -17.91 -1.74
N ALA A 110 4.17 -17.67 -3.00
CA ALA A 110 4.57 -18.53 -4.12
C ALA A 110 6.09 -18.58 -4.36
N LEU A 111 6.78 -17.48 -4.05
CA LEU A 111 8.24 -17.43 -4.13
C LEU A 111 8.92 -18.17 -2.97
N ALA A 112 8.27 -18.23 -1.81
CA ALA A 112 8.78 -18.89 -0.62
C ALA A 112 8.45 -20.39 -0.59
N ASP A 113 7.25 -20.77 -1.03
CA ASP A 113 6.78 -22.15 -1.08
C ASP A 113 6.51 -22.58 -2.53
N ARG A 114 7.31 -23.55 -3.01
CA ARG A 114 7.19 -24.11 -4.37
C ARG A 114 5.93 -24.96 -4.55
N ALA A 115 5.31 -25.42 -3.48
CA ALA A 115 4.05 -26.17 -3.54
C ALA A 115 2.83 -25.24 -3.73
N TYR A 116 2.98 -23.94 -3.48
CA TYR A 116 1.90 -22.98 -3.63
C TYR A 116 1.78 -22.48 -5.08
N HIS A 117 0.74 -22.95 -5.78
CA HIS A 117 0.43 -22.53 -7.14
C HIS A 117 -0.46 -21.29 -7.18
N VAL A 118 0.02 -20.21 -7.80
CA VAL A 118 -0.73 -18.96 -7.98
C VAL A 118 -1.38 -18.90 -9.36
N PRO A 119 -2.69 -18.57 -9.45
CA PRO A 119 -3.34 -18.38 -10.75
C PRO A 119 -2.67 -17.28 -11.58
N LEU A 120 -2.56 -17.48 -12.89
CA LEU A 120 -1.95 -16.51 -13.81
C LEU A 120 -2.63 -15.13 -13.73
N THR A 121 -3.93 -15.09 -13.47
CA THR A 121 -4.72 -13.87 -13.33
C THR A 121 -4.25 -13.03 -12.13
N VAL A 122 -3.93 -13.67 -11.00
CA VAL A 122 -3.38 -13.01 -9.80
C VAL A 122 -1.99 -12.42 -10.10
N VAL A 123 -1.14 -13.17 -10.80
CA VAL A 123 0.19 -12.70 -11.24
C VAL A 123 0.04 -11.51 -12.19
N ALA A 124 -0.92 -11.53 -13.11
CA ALA A 124 -1.18 -10.42 -14.01
C ALA A 124 -1.65 -9.15 -13.26
N PHE A 125 -2.52 -9.28 -12.27
CA PHE A 125 -2.94 -8.16 -11.39
C PHE A 125 -1.77 -7.56 -10.61
N PHE A 126 -0.78 -8.37 -10.25
CA PHE A 126 0.46 -7.90 -9.61
C PHE A 126 1.43 -7.23 -10.59
N ALA A 127 1.70 -7.87 -11.74
CA ALA A 127 2.78 -7.51 -12.65
C ALA A 127 2.40 -6.36 -13.60
N LEU A 128 1.18 -6.33 -14.13
CA LEU A 128 0.77 -5.32 -15.11
C LEU A 128 0.97 -3.88 -14.61
N PRO A 129 0.53 -3.50 -13.39
CA PRO A 129 0.76 -2.14 -12.94
C PRO A 129 2.23 -1.82 -12.66
N LEU A 130 3.06 -2.81 -12.31
CA LEU A 130 4.51 -2.64 -12.15
C LEU A 130 5.20 -2.38 -13.51
N VAL A 131 4.83 -3.15 -14.55
CA VAL A 131 5.31 -2.94 -15.92
C VAL A 131 4.92 -1.54 -16.40
N PHE A 132 3.67 -1.13 -16.21
CA PHE A 132 3.25 0.23 -16.55
C PHE A 132 3.98 1.29 -15.73
N ALA A 133 4.30 1.04 -14.46
CA ALA A 133 5.10 1.95 -13.64
C ALA A 133 6.52 2.14 -14.17
N LEU A 134 7.15 1.07 -14.67
CA LEU A 134 8.47 1.11 -15.29
C LEU A 134 8.48 1.90 -16.60
N PHE A 135 7.38 1.93 -17.35
CA PHE A 135 7.34 2.66 -18.61
C PHE A 135 6.80 4.07 -18.46
N PHE A 136 5.62 4.22 -17.86
CA PHE A 136 4.82 5.44 -17.87
C PHE A 136 4.76 6.14 -16.50
N GLY A 137 5.51 5.66 -15.52
CA GLY A 137 5.37 6.10 -14.13
C GLY A 137 4.05 5.62 -13.51
N ARG A 138 3.62 6.23 -12.40
CA ARG A 138 2.54 5.67 -11.56
C ARG A 138 1.11 5.93 -12.09
N THR A 139 0.85 5.61 -13.36
CA THR A 139 -0.45 5.74 -14.03
C THR A 139 -1.52 4.85 -13.41
N PHE A 140 -1.14 3.68 -12.86
CA PHE A 140 -2.06 2.85 -12.08
C PHE A 140 -2.66 3.60 -10.90
N CYS A 141 -1.82 4.31 -10.16
CA CYS A 141 -2.27 5.15 -9.06
C CYS A 141 -3.10 6.34 -9.57
N ALA A 142 -2.85 6.87 -10.76
CA ALA A 142 -3.54 8.05 -11.27
C ALA A 142 -5.07 7.87 -11.29
N ALA A 143 -5.56 6.77 -11.87
CA ALA A 143 -6.99 6.55 -12.08
C ALA A 143 -7.46 5.08 -11.94
N VAL A 144 -6.59 4.09 -12.09
CA VAL A 144 -6.99 2.68 -12.23
C VAL A 144 -7.15 1.97 -10.88
N CYS A 145 -6.30 2.31 -9.90
CA CYS A 145 -6.39 1.74 -8.56
C CYS A 145 -7.65 2.23 -7.84
N PRO A 146 -8.62 1.35 -7.48
CA PRO A 146 -9.87 1.78 -6.85
C PRO A 146 -9.64 2.43 -5.48
N HIS A 147 -8.68 1.95 -4.69
CA HIS A 147 -8.28 2.54 -3.40
C HIS A 147 -7.78 3.98 -3.58
N GLY A 148 -6.95 4.21 -4.59
CA GLY A 148 -6.39 5.53 -4.87
C GLY A 148 -7.42 6.49 -5.48
N ALA A 149 -8.22 5.99 -6.41
CA ALA A 149 -9.30 6.73 -7.05
C ALA A 149 -10.34 7.19 -6.02
N LEU A 150 -10.77 6.31 -5.12
CA LEU A 150 -11.72 6.64 -4.06
C LEU A 150 -11.21 7.81 -3.19
N GLN A 151 -9.94 7.78 -2.78
CA GLN A 151 -9.32 8.86 -2.00
C GLN A 151 -9.17 10.18 -2.77
N ASP A 152 -8.93 10.12 -4.09
CA ASP A 152 -8.78 11.33 -4.92
C ASP A 152 -10.14 11.97 -5.28
N LEU A 153 -11.21 11.17 -5.32
CA LEU A 153 -12.58 11.65 -5.55
C LEU A 153 -13.16 12.36 -4.32
N VAL A 154 -12.81 11.92 -3.11
CA VAL A 154 -13.26 12.58 -1.86
C VAL A 154 -12.41 13.79 -1.47
N LEU A 155 -11.33 14.08 -2.20
CA LEU A 155 -10.43 15.19 -1.90
C LEU A 155 -11.11 16.54 -2.17
N VAL A 156 -11.43 17.28 -1.11
CA VAL A 156 -12.14 18.57 -1.21
C VAL A 156 -11.17 19.74 -1.08
N ARG A 157 -10.37 19.78 -0.01
CA ARG A 157 -9.45 20.89 0.29
C ARG A 157 -8.06 20.37 0.63
N PRO A 158 -7.18 20.21 -0.36
CA PRO A 158 -5.85 19.66 -0.14
C PRO A 158 -5.01 20.57 0.75
N VAL A 159 -4.56 20.04 1.89
CA VAL A 159 -3.60 20.63 2.79
C VAL A 159 -2.23 20.04 2.48
N LYS A 160 -1.22 20.91 2.31
CA LYS A 160 0.15 20.49 2.09
C LYS A 160 0.74 19.93 3.38
N VAL A 161 1.27 18.71 3.29
CA VAL A 161 2.00 18.07 4.38
C VAL A 161 3.47 18.49 4.28
N PRO A 162 4.11 18.91 5.38
CA PRO A 162 5.51 19.31 5.32
C PRO A 162 6.39 18.10 4.95
N ALA A 163 7.42 18.35 4.14
CA ALA A 163 8.19 17.28 3.51
C ALA A 163 8.90 16.35 4.51
N TRP A 164 9.29 16.82 5.70
CA TRP A 164 9.90 15.99 6.74
C TRP A 164 8.90 14.95 7.28
N LEU A 165 7.65 15.36 7.50
CA LEU A 165 6.60 14.49 8.02
C LEU A 165 6.17 13.49 6.95
N GLU A 166 6.06 13.91 5.69
CA GLU A 166 5.80 13.00 4.58
C GLU A 166 6.86 11.91 4.48
N ARG A 167 8.14 12.28 4.58
CA ARG A 167 9.25 11.32 4.52
C ARG A 167 9.17 10.31 5.67
N ALA A 168 8.99 10.80 6.90
CA ALA A 168 8.84 9.94 8.08
C ALA A 168 7.65 8.99 7.95
N LEU A 169 6.47 9.50 7.56
CA LEU A 169 5.28 8.67 7.37
C LEU A 169 5.41 7.71 6.19
N SER A 170 6.16 8.06 5.14
CA SER A 170 6.40 7.14 4.02
C SER A 170 7.23 5.91 4.42
N LEU A 171 7.97 5.99 5.53
CA LEU A 171 8.69 4.84 6.08
C LEU A 171 7.71 3.76 6.57
N LEU A 172 6.51 4.13 7.06
CA LEU A 172 5.47 3.18 7.47
C LEU A 172 5.09 2.24 6.31
N ALA A 173 4.99 2.75 5.08
CA ALA A 173 4.74 1.91 3.91
C ALA A 173 5.87 0.92 3.63
N HIS A 174 7.13 1.27 3.92
CA HIS A 174 8.28 0.38 3.75
C HIS A 174 8.32 -0.69 4.85
N VAL A 175 8.04 -0.31 6.09
CA VAL A 175 7.88 -1.23 7.22
C VAL A 175 6.74 -2.22 6.93
N TYR A 176 5.59 -1.72 6.48
CA TYR A 176 4.43 -2.53 6.18
C TYR A 176 4.65 -3.45 4.97
N LEU A 177 5.33 -2.99 3.92
CA LEU A 177 5.72 -3.84 2.79
C LEU A 177 6.57 -5.01 3.25
N GLY A 178 7.64 -4.74 3.99
CA GLY A 178 8.55 -5.79 4.43
C GLY A 178 7.90 -6.74 5.44
N ALA A 179 7.03 -6.24 6.31
CA ALA A 179 6.23 -7.07 7.21
C ALA A 179 5.27 -7.96 6.42
N ALA A 180 4.54 -7.41 5.45
CA ALA A 180 3.62 -8.17 4.60
C ALA A 180 4.31 -9.29 3.82
N VAL A 181 5.55 -9.05 3.34
CA VAL A 181 6.38 -10.07 2.70
C VAL A 181 6.83 -11.12 3.71
N LEU A 182 7.28 -10.73 4.91
CA LEU A 182 7.69 -11.65 5.98
C LEU A 182 6.55 -12.58 6.41
N PHE A 183 5.37 -12.04 6.72
CA PHE A 183 4.21 -12.85 7.13
C PHE A 183 3.71 -13.75 5.99
N ALA A 184 3.74 -13.26 4.75
CA ALA A 184 3.33 -14.08 3.60
C ALA A 184 4.33 -15.20 3.30
N ALA A 185 5.64 -14.91 3.29
CA ALA A 185 6.68 -15.88 3.01
C ALA A 185 6.80 -16.98 4.08
N THR A 186 6.39 -16.69 5.31
CA THR A 186 6.34 -17.66 6.42
C THR A 186 5.00 -18.40 6.52
N GLY A 187 4.06 -18.16 5.61
CA GLY A 187 2.74 -18.81 5.62
C GLY A 187 1.82 -18.41 6.79
N SER A 188 2.18 -17.40 7.57
CA SER A 188 1.47 -17.05 8.80
C SER A 188 0.17 -16.28 8.54
N ALA A 189 0.21 -15.17 7.81
CA ALA A 189 -0.97 -14.35 7.57
C ALA A 189 -0.87 -13.40 6.36
N PHE A 190 -2.01 -13.22 5.69
CA PHE A 190 -2.21 -12.18 4.68
C PHE A 190 -2.61 -10.84 5.32
N VAL A 191 -1.67 -10.21 6.04
CA VAL A 191 -1.91 -8.96 6.80
C VAL A 191 -2.52 -7.84 5.96
N ILE A 192 -2.16 -7.70 4.67
CA ILE A 192 -2.73 -6.68 3.78
C ILE A 192 -4.21 -6.91 3.59
N CYS A 193 -4.60 -8.13 3.23
CA CYS A 193 -5.99 -8.47 2.96
C CYS A 193 -6.84 -8.45 4.24
N ARG A 194 -6.25 -8.83 5.39
CA ARG A 194 -6.94 -8.87 6.70
C ARG A 194 -7.26 -7.47 7.24
N TYR A 195 -6.36 -6.50 7.02
CA TYR A 195 -6.48 -5.14 7.53
C TYR A 195 -6.69 -4.10 6.43
N ASP A 196 -7.14 -4.49 5.23
CA ASP A 196 -7.40 -3.56 4.14
C ASP A 196 -8.55 -2.61 4.52
N PRO A 197 -8.30 -1.29 4.64
CA PRO A 197 -9.29 -0.35 5.14
C PRO A 197 -10.41 -0.05 4.14
N PHE A 198 -10.26 -0.37 2.85
CA PHE A 198 -11.23 -0.01 1.81
C PHE A 198 -12.03 -1.20 1.27
N VAL A 199 -11.49 -2.42 1.35
CA VAL A 199 -12.20 -3.64 0.90
C VAL A 199 -13.53 -3.81 1.62
N GLY A 200 -13.62 -3.45 2.90
CA GLY A 200 -14.88 -3.48 3.66
C GLY A 200 -15.99 -2.62 3.04
N PHE A 201 -15.64 -1.43 2.52
CA PHE A 201 -16.61 -0.56 1.82
C PHE A 201 -17.02 -1.13 0.47
N PHE A 202 -16.06 -1.63 -0.32
CA PHE A 202 -16.37 -2.23 -1.62
C PHE A 202 -17.25 -3.47 -1.52
N ARG A 203 -17.17 -4.19 -0.40
CA ARG A 203 -18.01 -5.35 -0.10
C ARG A 203 -19.32 -5.01 0.59
N LEU A 204 -19.47 -3.78 1.09
CA LEU A 204 -20.54 -3.38 2.01
C LEU A 204 -20.64 -4.32 3.23
N SER A 205 -19.50 -4.91 3.63
CA SER A 205 -19.39 -5.90 4.70
C SER A 205 -17.97 -5.90 5.23
N GLY A 206 -17.79 -5.83 6.54
CA GLY A 206 -16.47 -5.88 7.17
C GLY A 206 -16.57 -5.83 8.68
N SER A 207 -15.47 -6.14 9.37
CA SER A 207 -15.39 -5.95 10.82
C SER A 207 -15.49 -4.45 11.15
N TYR A 208 -16.00 -4.12 12.33
CA TYR A 208 -16.09 -2.73 12.79
C TYR A 208 -14.75 -2.00 12.67
N GLY A 209 -13.64 -2.63 13.08
CA GLY A 209 -12.31 -2.04 12.98
C GLY A 209 -11.87 -1.73 11.54
N MET A 210 -12.21 -2.59 10.58
CA MET A 210 -11.91 -2.36 9.15
C MET A 210 -12.68 -1.15 8.61
N LEU A 211 -13.99 -1.08 8.88
CA LEU A 211 -14.84 0.02 8.44
C LEU A 211 -14.48 1.35 9.13
N ALA A 212 -14.20 1.32 10.43
CA ALA A 212 -13.80 2.51 11.19
C ALA A 212 -12.46 3.07 10.69
N THR A 213 -11.47 2.20 10.46
CA THR A 213 -10.16 2.62 9.92
C THR A 213 -10.29 3.17 8.51
N GLY A 214 -11.10 2.52 7.68
CA GLY A 214 -11.45 3.00 6.35
C GLY A 214 -12.11 4.37 6.36
N ALA A 215 -13.12 4.56 7.20
CA ALA A 215 -13.85 5.82 7.31
C ALA A 215 -12.90 6.94 7.78
N GLY A 216 -12.07 6.66 8.78
CA GLY A 216 -11.03 7.59 9.25
C GLY A 216 -10.05 7.99 8.15
N LEU A 217 -9.59 7.04 7.33
CA LEU A 217 -8.71 7.32 6.19
C LEU A 217 -9.41 8.12 5.09
N LEU A 218 -10.70 7.89 4.82
CA LEU A 218 -11.48 8.68 3.85
C LEU A 218 -11.71 10.11 4.35
N LEU A 219 -12.04 10.28 5.63
CA LEU A 219 -12.16 11.60 6.26
C LEU A 219 -10.83 12.35 6.19
N LEU A 220 -9.71 11.67 6.46
CA LEU A 220 -8.38 12.24 6.29
C LEU A 220 -8.10 12.56 4.82
N ALA A 221 -8.56 11.72 3.87
CA ALA A 221 -8.38 11.92 2.43
C ALA A 221 -9.11 13.16 1.88
N ALA A 222 -10.13 13.66 2.58
CA ALA A 222 -10.80 14.91 2.21
C ALA A 222 -9.88 16.14 2.32
N PHE A 223 -8.86 16.06 3.19
CA PHE A 223 -7.90 17.14 3.45
C PHE A 223 -6.49 16.80 3.00
N VAL A 224 -6.04 15.55 3.18
CA VAL A 224 -4.71 15.11 2.78
C VAL A 224 -4.83 14.32 1.49
N GLY A 225 -4.09 14.68 0.44
CA GLY A 225 -4.11 13.92 -0.80
C GLY A 225 -3.65 12.47 -0.60
N ARG A 226 -4.58 11.51 -0.75
CA ARG A 226 -4.32 10.04 -0.77
C ARG A 226 -3.48 9.53 0.42
N PRO A 227 -3.92 9.70 1.68
CA PRO A 227 -3.14 9.35 2.86
C PRO A 227 -2.72 7.87 2.89
N TYR A 228 -3.60 6.96 2.50
CA TYR A 228 -3.26 5.53 2.47
C TYR A 228 -2.21 5.25 1.39
N CYS A 229 -2.39 5.73 0.16
CA CYS A 229 -1.43 5.47 -0.92
C CYS A 229 -0.07 6.12 -0.68
N ARG A 230 -0.01 7.23 0.06
CA ARG A 230 1.20 8.00 0.34
C ARG A 230 1.99 7.44 1.53
N PHE A 231 1.30 6.94 2.56
CA PHE A 231 1.93 6.60 3.84
C PHE A 231 1.84 5.12 4.22
N LEU A 232 0.82 4.38 3.77
CA LEU A 232 0.60 2.99 4.19
C LEU A 232 0.74 2.00 3.04
N CYS A 233 0.36 2.32 1.81
CA CYS A 233 0.25 1.33 0.73
C CYS A 233 1.60 0.67 0.39
N PRO A 234 1.76 -0.64 0.66
CA PRO A 234 3.03 -1.34 0.42
C PRO A 234 3.33 -1.48 -1.08
N TYR A 235 2.28 -1.66 -1.89
CA TYR A 235 2.40 -1.69 -3.34
C TYR A 235 2.83 -0.33 -3.93
N GLY A 236 2.48 0.77 -3.25
CA GLY A 236 2.92 2.12 -3.62
C GLY A 236 4.43 2.31 -3.54
N VAL A 237 5.12 1.59 -2.65
CA VAL A 237 6.58 1.59 -2.52
C VAL A 237 7.22 0.97 -3.76
N LEU A 238 6.75 -0.20 -4.19
CA LEU A 238 7.25 -0.86 -5.40
C LEU A 238 7.04 0.00 -6.64
N LEU A 239 5.84 0.57 -6.80
CA LEU A 239 5.54 1.48 -7.92
C LEU A 239 6.42 2.73 -7.90
N ARG A 240 6.76 3.26 -6.72
CA ARG A 240 7.65 4.43 -6.57
C ARG A 240 9.08 4.10 -6.96
N MET A 241 9.58 2.93 -6.61
CA MET A 241 10.93 2.49 -7.00
C MET A 241 11.03 2.33 -8.52
N LEU A 242 10.05 1.67 -9.14
CA LEU A 242 10.03 1.50 -10.60
C LEU A 242 9.82 2.81 -11.34
N SER A 243 8.97 3.69 -10.83
CA SER A 243 8.73 5.00 -11.46
C SER A 243 9.94 5.93 -11.40
N TRP A 244 10.91 5.67 -10.51
CA TRP A 244 12.15 6.44 -10.48
C TRP A 244 13.03 6.19 -11.71
N ILE A 245 12.96 4.97 -12.25
CA ILE A 245 13.69 4.48 -13.43
C ILE A 245 12.82 4.58 -14.71
N SER A 246 11.63 5.19 -14.62
CA SER A 246 10.68 5.10 -15.73
C SER A 246 11.14 5.80 -16.99
N LYS A 247 10.92 5.16 -18.15
CA LYS A 247 11.32 5.69 -19.47
C LYS A 247 10.62 7.00 -19.82
N TRP A 248 9.30 7.05 -19.66
CA TRP A 248 8.49 8.24 -19.89
C TRP A 248 8.17 8.91 -18.58
N ARG A 249 8.43 10.22 -18.51
CA ARG A 249 8.22 11.05 -17.33
C ARG A 249 7.15 12.10 -17.57
N VAL A 250 6.37 12.39 -16.54
CA VAL A 250 5.42 13.50 -16.56
C VAL A 250 6.21 14.80 -16.64
N VAL A 251 6.23 15.42 -17.82
CA VAL A 251 6.66 16.80 -18.00
C VAL A 251 5.45 17.70 -17.72
N ILE A 252 5.61 18.80 -16.98
CA ILE A 252 4.48 19.64 -16.56
C ILE A 252 4.04 20.59 -17.70
N TYR A 253 5.01 21.23 -18.36
CA TYR A 253 4.79 22.12 -19.49
C TYR A 253 4.87 21.37 -20.83
N LYS A 254 4.39 21.98 -21.92
CA LYS A 254 4.54 21.44 -23.29
C LYS A 254 5.67 22.12 -24.06
N TYR A 255 5.79 23.46 -23.95
CA TYR A 255 6.81 24.25 -24.66
C TYR A 255 7.92 24.76 -23.74
N ARG A 256 7.57 25.68 -22.84
CA ARG A 256 8.55 26.39 -22.00
C ARG A 256 8.00 26.67 -20.60
N CYS A 257 8.85 26.56 -19.59
CA CYS A 257 8.56 26.99 -18.24
C CYS A 257 8.80 28.50 -18.09
N THR A 258 7.85 29.23 -17.48
CA THR A 258 7.97 30.67 -17.18
C THR A 258 8.25 30.96 -15.71
N LEU A 259 8.59 29.94 -14.92
CA LEU A 259 8.88 30.04 -13.48
C LEU A 259 7.77 30.68 -12.62
N CYS A 260 6.50 30.58 -13.03
CA CYS A 260 5.36 31.23 -12.38
C CYS A 260 4.93 30.70 -10.99
N GLY A 261 5.41 29.54 -10.54
CA GLY A 261 5.08 29.01 -9.19
C GLY A 261 3.71 28.34 -9.03
N ILE A 262 2.85 28.31 -10.05
CA ILE A 262 1.48 27.78 -9.93
C ILE A 262 1.43 26.25 -9.79
N CYS A 263 2.38 25.54 -10.41
CA CYS A 263 2.42 24.07 -10.44
C CYS A 263 2.54 23.41 -9.05
N PRO A 264 3.45 23.84 -8.14
CA PRO A 264 3.52 23.30 -6.78
C PRO A 264 2.30 23.65 -5.91
N GLU A 265 1.56 24.71 -6.21
CA GLU A 265 0.28 25.02 -5.53
C GLU A 265 -0.84 24.11 -6.00
N ALA A 266 -0.91 23.84 -7.30
CA ALA A 266 -1.90 22.95 -7.90
C ALA A 266 -1.70 21.46 -7.51
N CYS A 267 -0.52 21.06 -7.04
CA CYS A 267 -0.22 19.68 -6.71
C CYS A 267 -0.67 19.36 -5.26
N PRO A 268 -1.74 18.56 -5.06
CA PRO A 268 -2.18 18.19 -3.71
C PRO A 268 -1.23 17.19 -3.02
N TYR A 269 -0.28 16.64 -3.77
CA TYR A 269 0.63 15.59 -3.31
C TYR A 269 2.03 16.11 -2.94
N GLY A 270 2.34 17.39 -3.20
CA GLY A 270 3.67 17.94 -2.97
C GLY A 270 4.76 17.36 -3.88
N ALA A 271 4.38 16.80 -5.04
CA ALA A 271 5.28 16.08 -5.94
C ALA A 271 5.93 16.96 -7.02
N VAL A 272 5.81 18.28 -6.93
CA VAL A 272 6.45 19.23 -7.84
C VAL A 272 7.65 19.84 -7.13
N LEU A 273 8.81 19.63 -7.72
CA LEU A 273 10.10 20.08 -7.23
C LEU A 273 10.36 21.51 -7.70
N GLU A 274 10.70 22.38 -6.75
CA GLU A 274 11.04 23.78 -7.03
C GLU A 274 12.45 23.90 -7.64
N PRO A 275 12.70 24.95 -8.46
CA PRO A 275 14.03 25.27 -8.95
C PRO A 275 15.00 25.55 -7.80
N THR A 276 16.25 25.11 -7.94
CA THR A 276 17.33 25.39 -6.99
C THR A 276 18.48 26.06 -7.73
N PRO A 277 19.07 27.15 -7.18
CA PRO A 277 20.19 27.82 -7.81
C PRO A 277 21.37 26.85 -7.99
N PRO A 278 22.21 27.05 -9.02
CA PRO A 278 23.39 26.21 -9.25
C PRO A 278 24.27 26.22 -7.99
N ALA A 279 24.65 25.03 -7.53
CA ALA A 279 25.47 24.88 -6.35
C ALA A 279 26.91 25.26 -6.73
N GLY A 280 27.48 26.28 -6.08
CA GLY A 280 28.89 26.65 -6.26
C GLY A 280 29.82 25.45 -6.08
N ALA A 281 30.99 25.49 -6.74
CA ALA A 281 31.97 24.41 -6.80
C ALA A 281 32.29 23.82 -5.40
N ALA A 282 31.61 22.72 -5.06
CA ALA A 282 31.81 22.09 -3.76
C ALA A 282 33.07 21.21 -3.82
N GLY A 283 33.95 21.36 -2.82
CA GLY A 283 35.22 20.62 -2.67
C GLY A 283 35.07 19.09 -2.64
N SER A 284 36.18 18.36 -2.41
CA SER A 284 36.26 16.91 -2.60
C SER A 284 35.09 16.14 -1.95
N ARG A 285 34.17 15.65 -2.79
CA ARG A 285 32.90 15.03 -2.37
C ARG A 285 33.05 13.55 -1.96
N GLN A 286 34.17 12.93 -2.33
CA GLN A 286 34.44 11.50 -2.15
C GLN A 286 34.41 11.02 -0.69
N PRO A 287 35.09 11.65 0.29
CA PRO A 287 35.08 11.15 1.67
C PRO A 287 33.69 11.26 2.31
N ARG A 288 32.91 12.29 1.95
CA ARG A 288 31.53 12.44 2.45
C ARG A 288 30.59 11.39 1.88
N LEU A 289 30.71 11.06 0.59
CA LEU A 289 29.91 10.00 -0.03
C LEU A 289 30.24 8.61 0.54
N ALA A 290 31.52 8.34 0.81
CA ALA A 290 31.95 7.11 1.46
C ALA A 290 31.37 6.99 2.88
N LEU A 291 31.40 8.08 3.67
CA LEU A 291 30.81 8.11 5.01
C LEU A 291 29.29 7.88 4.97
N LEU A 292 28.59 8.54 4.04
CA LEU A 292 27.15 8.35 3.86
C LEU A 292 26.82 6.91 3.42
N GLY A 293 27.62 6.30 2.55
CA GLY A 293 27.49 4.89 2.18
C GLY A 293 27.70 3.96 3.37
N ALA A 294 28.75 4.20 4.18
CA ALA A 294 29.01 3.43 5.40
C ALA A 294 27.86 3.55 6.41
N GLN A 295 27.26 4.75 6.54
CA GLN A 295 26.07 4.95 7.37
C GLN A 295 24.89 4.10 6.90
N VAL A 296 24.64 3.98 5.59
CA VAL A 296 23.57 3.11 5.07
C VAL A 296 23.81 1.65 5.46
N VAL A 297 25.04 1.15 5.29
CA VAL A 297 25.40 -0.23 5.65
C VAL A 297 25.25 -0.46 7.16
N ALA A 298 25.70 0.48 8.00
CA ALA A 298 25.54 0.40 9.45
C ALA A 298 24.06 0.37 9.84
N LEU A 299 23.22 1.19 9.22
CA LEU A 299 21.77 1.17 9.44
C LEU A 299 21.15 -0.17 9.04
N MET A 300 21.55 -0.76 7.90
CA MET A 300 21.08 -2.08 7.50
C MET A 300 21.44 -3.16 8.53
N ALA A 301 22.67 -3.14 9.06
CA ALA A 301 23.12 -4.11 10.06
C ALA A 301 22.36 -3.95 11.39
N VAL A 302 22.23 -2.71 11.89
CA VAL A 302 21.53 -2.43 13.16
C VAL A 302 20.04 -2.78 13.04
N PHE A 303 19.35 -2.29 12.01
CA PHE A 303 17.94 -2.60 11.83
C PHE A 303 17.72 -4.08 11.50
N GLY A 304 18.63 -4.74 10.79
CA GLY A 304 18.59 -6.19 10.57
C GLY A 304 18.68 -6.97 11.89
N TRP A 305 19.61 -6.60 12.76
CA TRP A 305 19.73 -7.21 14.09
C TRP A 305 18.46 -6.99 14.93
N VAL A 306 17.97 -5.75 15.01
CA VAL A 306 16.70 -5.44 15.73
C VAL A 306 15.53 -6.22 15.12
N GLY A 307 15.43 -6.25 13.79
CA GLY A 307 14.39 -6.97 13.05
C GLY A 307 14.38 -8.46 13.37
N SER A 308 15.56 -9.09 13.47
CA SER A 308 15.66 -10.50 13.86
C SER A 308 15.10 -10.76 15.26
N ARG A 309 15.34 -9.85 16.22
CA ARG A 309 14.85 -9.97 17.60
C ARG A 309 13.36 -9.70 17.71
N VAL A 310 12.84 -8.75 16.95
CA VAL A 310 11.40 -8.41 16.92
C VAL A 310 10.59 -9.46 16.15
N ALA A 311 11.17 -10.10 15.14
CA ALA A 311 10.47 -11.11 14.35
C ALA A 311 10.20 -12.41 15.11
N VAL A 312 11.06 -12.80 16.07
CA VAL A 312 10.84 -14.01 16.89
C VAL A 312 9.49 -13.97 17.64
N PRO A 313 9.15 -12.94 18.45
CA PRO A 313 7.84 -12.90 19.10
C PRO A 313 6.69 -12.74 18.09
N LEU A 314 6.93 -12.15 16.91
CA LEU A 314 5.92 -12.10 15.84
C LEU A 314 5.59 -13.47 15.25
N SER A 315 6.46 -14.49 15.43
CA SER A 315 6.16 -15.86 14.99
C SER A 315 4.93 -16.45 15.67
N ALA A 316 4.54 -15.96 16.86
CA ALA A 316 3.29 -16.33 17.54
C ALA A 316 2.02 -15.99 16.74
N SER A 317 2.13 -15.16 15.70
CA SER A 317 1.03 -14.95 14.74
C SER A 317 0.73 -16.18 13.87
N HIS A 318 1.69 -17.11 13.73
CA HIS A 318 1.51 -18.34 12.99
C HIS A 318 0.68 -19.34 13.82
N PRO A 319 -0.37 -19.96 13.27
CA PRO A 319 -1.26 -20.86 14.01
C PRO A 319 -0.52 -21.97 14.77
N THR A 320 0.45 -22.64 14.13
CA THR A 320 1.27 -23.69 14.76
C THR A 320 2.08 -23.18 15.95
N VAL A 321 2.66 -21.98 15.86
CA VAL A 321 3.48 -21.42 16.95
C VAL A 321 2.59 -21.00 18.11
N SER A 322 1.46 -20.33 17.84
CA SER A 322 0.48 -19.97 18.87
C SER A 322 -0.08 -21.21 19.57
N LEU A 323 -0.34 -22.29 18.82
CA LEU A 323 -0.80 -23.57 19.38
C LEU A 323 0.28 -24.22 20.25
N ALA A 324 1.53 -24.26 19.78
CA ALA A 324 2.65 -24.82 20.53
C ALA A 324 2.89 -24.07 21.84
N GLU A 325 2.86 -22.73 21.82
CA GLU A 325 2.97 -21.90 23.02
C GLU A 325 1.81 -22.15 23.97
N ARG A 326 0.58 -22.26 23.45
CA ARG A 326 -0.60 -22.56 24.28
C ARG A 326 -0.50 -23.92 24.96
N VAL A 327 -0.16 -24.98 24.21
CA VAL A 327 0.00 -26.34 24.74
C VAL A 327 1.12 -26.39 25.78
N TYR A 328 2.25 -25.73 25.53
CA TYR A 328 3.35 -25.63 26.49
C TYR A 328 2.91 -24.95 27.81
N LEU A 329 2.15 -23.86 27.73
CA LEU A 329 1.65 -23.14 28.91
C LEU A 329 0.63 -23.96 29.71
N GLU A 330 -0.19 -24.77 29.03
CA GLU A 330 -1.12 -25.72 29.66
C GLU A 330 -0.36 -26.85 30.36
N ASP A 331 0.61 -27.48 29.69
CA ASP A 331 1.41 -28.58 30.25
C ASP A 331 2.28 -28.11 31.41
N ALA A 332 2.74 -26.85 31.39
CA ALA A 332 3.46 -26.21 32.48
C ALA A 332 2.56 -25.72 33.63
N GLY A 333 1.24 -25.91 33.54
CA GLY A 333 0.27 -25.47 34.56
C GLY A 333 0.15 -23.96 34.73
N LYS A 334 0.64 -23.16 33.77
CA LYS A 334 0.66 -21.69 33.84
C LYS A 334 -0.67 -21.06 33.43
N VAL A 335 -1.53 -21.81 32.72
CA VAL A 335 -2.83 -21.34 32.26
C VAL A 335 -3.90 -22.36 32.63
N LYS A 336 -5.09 -21.85 33.01
CA LYS A 336 -6.24 -22.69 33.37
C LYS A 336 -7.08 -23.02 32.14
N GLY A 337 -7.46 -24.28 32.02
CA GLY A 337 -8.36 -24.79 30.97
C GLY A 337 -7.69 -25.02 29.61
N THR A 338 -8.32 -25.87 28.80
CA THR A 338 -7.93 -26.15 27.42
C THR A 338 -8.75 -25.32 26.44
N THR A 339 -8.14 -24.90 25.35
CA THR A 339 -8.84 -24.32 24.19
C THR A 339 -9.30 -25.41 23.23
N ASP A 340 -10.28 -25.14 22.37
CA ASP A 340 -10.71 -26.09 21.34
C ASP A 340 -9.55 -26.55 20.46
N ALA A 341 -8.65 -25.62 20.10
CA ALA A 341 -7.47 -25.93 19.29
C ALA A 341 -6.49 -26.87 20.03
N SER A 342 -6.25 -26.65 21.33
CA SER A 342 -5.38 -27.52 22.13
C SER A 342 -6.03 -28.85 22.47
N ALA A 343 -7.36 -28.89 22.69
CA ALA A 343 -8.11 -30.14 22.86
C ALA A 343 -8.09 -30.99 21.58
N ASN A 344 -8.32 -30.38 20.42
CA ASN A 344 -8.23 -31.05 19.13
C ASN A 344 -6.81 -31.58 18.85
N PHE A 345 -5.78 -30.82 19.21
CA PHE A 345 -4.40 -31.28 19.13
C PHE A 345 -4.13 -32.50 20.03
N ARG A 346 -4.57 -32.47 21.29
CA ARG A 346 -4.42 -33.62 22.20
C ARG A 346 -5.16 -34.87 21.68
N ASN A 347 -6.30 -34.68 21.02
CA ASN A 347 -7.06 -35.76 20.40
C ASN A 347 -6.43 -36.30 19.10
N SER A 348 -5.53 -35.57 18.45
CA SER A 348 -4.88 -36.03 17.22
C SER A 348 -3.80 -37.09 17.47
N GLY A 349 -3.37 -37.28 18.72
CA GLY A 349 -2.32 -38.22 19.10
C GLY A 349 -0.90 -37.75 18.76
N GLN A 350 -0.73 -36.54 18.23
CA GLN A 350 0.59 -35.98 17.93
C GLN A 350 1.32 -35.59 19.23
N SER A 351 2.65 -35.79 19.27
CA SER A 351 3.43 -35.49 20.47
C SER A 351 3.66 -33.99 20.66
N SER A 352 3.59 -33.48 21.90
CA SER A 352 3.90 -32.08 22.21
C SER A 352 5.31 -31.66 21.79
N LYS A 353 6.27 -32.61 21.82
CA LYS A 353 7.65 -32.36 21.38
C LYS A 353 7.73 -32.06 19.89
N GLU A 354 7.04 -32.85 19.06
CA GLU A 354 7.01 -32.64 17.62
C GLU A 354 6.38 -31.30 17.25
N LEU A 355 5.31 -30.90 17.95
CA LEU A 355 4.69 -29.58 17.77
C LEU A 355 5.65 -28.42 18.14
N LEU A 356 6.40 -28.57 19.23
CA LEU A 356 7.42 -27.59 19.64
C LEU A 356 8.59 -27.52 18.66
N ASP A 357 9.02 -28.66 18.11
CA ASP A 357 10.08 -28.71 17.09
C ASP A 357 9.61 -28.01 15.80
N GLN A 358 8.38 -28.24 15.37
CA GLN A 358 7.77 -27.53 14.23
C GLN A 358 7.66 -26.02 14.48
N ALA A 359 7.24 -25.62 15.67
CA ALA A 359 7.20 -24.20 16.05
C ALA A 359 8.60 -23.57 16.08
N GLY A 360 9.62 -24.30 16.53
CA GLY A 360 11.02 -23.88 16.52
C GLY A 360 11.54 -23.60 15.12
N VAL A 361 11.22 -24.46 14.14
CA VAL A 361 11.58 -24.24 12.73
C VAL A 361 10.95 -22.96 12.20
N ILE A 362 9.66 -22.73 12.47
CA ILE A 362 8.96 -21.51 12.04
C ILE A 362 9.55 -20.28 12.73
N ALA A 363 9.80 -20.32 14.04
CA ALA A 363 10.43 -19.22 14.77
C ALA A 363 11.81 -18.86 14.21
N HIS A 364 12.60 -19.86 13.80
CA HIS A 364 13.89 -19.64 13.13
C HIS A 364 13.73 -19.00 11.74
N GLN A 365 12.73 -19.39 10.96
CA GLN A 365 12.39 -18.73 9.68
C GLN A 365 12.00 -17.27 9.89
N PHE A 366 11.23 -16.96 10.95
CA PHE A 366 10.93 -15.59 11.33
C PHE A 366 12.19 -14.82 11.73
N ALA A 367 13.12 -15.42 12.47
CA ALA A 367 14.37 -14.78 12.84
C ALA A 367 15.24 -14.43 11.62
N SER A 368 15.39 -15.35 10.67
CA SER A 368 16.16 -15.14 9.44
C SER A 368 15.48 -14.15 8.49
N GLY A 369 14.16 -14.25 8.33
CA GLY A 369 13.37 -13.27 7.58
C GLY A 369 13.37 -11.88 8.25
N GLY A 370 13.44 -11.84 9.58
CA GLY A 370 13.55 -10.62 10.37
C GLY A 370 14.82 -9.82 10.09
N TRP A 371 15.94 -10.49 9.78
CA TRP A 371 17.16 -9.83 9.30
C TRP A 371 16.93 -9.09 7.98
N LEU A 372 16.28 -9.74 7.00
CA LEU A 372 15.98 -9.14 5.71
C LEU A 372 14.99 -7.98 5.84
N TRP A 373 13.94 -8.17 6.64
CA TRP A 373 12.95 -7.14 6.91
C TRP A 373 13.58 -5.91 7.57
N GLY A 374 14.39 -6.11 8.60
CA GLY A 374 15.12 -5.05 9.27
C GLY A 374 16.12 -4.34 8.35
N ALA A 375 16.92 -5.10 7.60
CA ALA A 375 17.87 -4.54 6.65
C ALA A 375 17.17 -3.71 5.56
N TRP A 376 15.99 -4.12 5.10
CA TRP A 376 15.15 -3.35 4.18
C TRP A 376 14.72 -1.99 4.77
N ILE A 377 14.29 -1.95 6.03
CA ILE A 377 13.95 -0.69 6.71
C ILE A 377 15.19 0.21 6.83
N GLY A 378 16.32 -0.37 7.24
CA GLY A 378 17.60 0.33 7.34
C GLY A 378 18.05 0.92 6.00
N LEU A 379 17.89 0.17 4.91
CA LEU A 379 18.17 0.61 3.54
C LEU A 379 17.22 1.76 3.11
N ALA A 380 15.93 1.64 3.40
CA ALA A 380 14.96 2.68 3.07
C ALA A 380 15.26 4.00 3.81
N LEU A 381 15.51 3.92 5.12
CA LEU A 381 15.86 5.09 5.93
C LEU A 381 17.21 5.69 5.50
N GLY A 382 18.23 4.85 5.37
CA GLY A 382 19.56 5.26 4.93
C GLY A 382 19.54 5.90 3.53
N GLY A 383 18.79 5.31 2.59
CA GLY A 383 18.60 5.86 1.25
C GLY A 383 17.91 7.22 1.25
N MET A 384 16.93 7.45 2.13
CA MET A 384 16.28 8.76 2.29
C MET A 384 17.24 9.82 2.84
N LEU A 385 18.12 9.45 3.77
CA LEU A 385 19.13 10.36 4.33
C LEU A 385 20.24 10.66 3.31
N PHE A 386 20.67 9.62 2.59
CA PHE A 386 21.65 9.72 1.51
C PHE A 386 21.15 10.66 0.42
N ALA A 387 19.91 10.47 -0.06
CA ALA A 387 19.33 11.27 -1.13
C ALA A 387 19.17 12.76 -0.77
N GLN A 388 18.95 13.09 0.50
CA GLN A 388 18.87 14.48 0.98
C GLN A 388 20.22 15.17 1.05
N SER A 389 21.28 14.39 1.24
CA SER A 389 22.64 14.91 1.36
C SER A 389 23.29 15.22 0.01
N LEU A 390 22.66 14.79 -1.09
CA LEU A 390 23.15 15.06 -2.44
C LEU A 390 22.68 16.44 -2.92
N PRO A 391 23.61 17.34 -3.32
CA PRO A 391 23.23 18.58 -3.97
C PRO A 391 22.53 18.26 -5.30
N ARG A 392 21.40 18.93 -5.54
CA ARG A 392 20.66 18.82 -6.80
C ARG A 392 20.40 20.21 -7.36
N GLU A 393 20.80 20.41 -8.59
CA GLU A 393 20.51 21.62 -9.36
C GLU A 393 19.27 21.39 -10.21
N ARG A 394 18.37 22.36 -10.20
CA ARG A 394 17.13 22.33 -10.98
C ARG A 394 16.90 23.72 -11.55
N ALA A 395 17.00 23.84 -12.87
CA ALA A 395 16.73 25.10 -13.55
C ALA A 395 15.24 25.45 -13.60
N GLU A 396 14.36 24.44 -13.56
CA GLU A 396 12.91 24.61 -13.75
C GLU A 396 12.09 23.74 -12.78
N TYR A 397 10.77 23.96 -12.76
CA TYR A 397 9.85 23.10 -12.02
C TYR A 397 9.77 21.72 -12.66
N GLU A 398 10.05 20.68 -11.88
CA GLU A 398 10.02 19.29 -12.34
C GLU A 398 9.07 18.44 -11.50
N ALA A 399 8.41 17.46 -12.11
CA ALA A 399 7.67 16.46 -11.36
C ALA A 399 8.65 15.44 -10.76
N GLU A 400 8.56 15.20 -9.45
CA GLU A 400 9.39 14.20 -8.78
C GLU A 400 9.03 12.80 -9.30
N ARG A 401 10.01 12.08 -9.85
CA ARG A 401 9.80 10.77 -10.51
C ARG A 401 9.12 9.74 -9.61
N GLY A 402 9.53 9.68 -8.35
CA GLY A 402 8.99 8.74 -7.37
C GLY A 402 7.68 9.21 -6.71
N ALA A 403 7.48 10.51 -6.54
CA ALA A 403 6.34 11.08 -5.80
C ALA A 403 5.21 11.58 -6.70
N CYS A 404 5.41 11.74 -8.00
CA CYS A 404 4.34 12.09 -8.94
C CYS A 404 3.42 10.89 -9.19
N VAL A 405 2.10 11.08 -9.01
CA VAL A 405 1.07 10.07 -9.28
C VAL A 405 0.39 10.26 -10.63
N ALA A 406 0.94 11.12 -11.51
CA ALA A 406 0.41 11.38 -12.84
C ALA A 406 -1.07 11.80 -12.89
N CYS A 407 -1.55 12.55 -11.89
CA CYS A 407 -2.98 12.90 -11.75
C CYS A 407 -3.50 13.98 -12.72
N ALA A 408 -2.64 14.56 -13.57
CA ALA A 408 -2.91 15.67 -14.50
C ALA A 408 -3.38 17.01 -13.92
N ARG A 409 -3.54 17.16 -12.59
CA ARG A 409 -4.01 18.42 -11.96
C ARG A 409 -3.09 19.62 -12.22
N CYS A 410 -1.79 19.39 -12.46
CA CYS A 410 -0.84 20.48 -12.75
C CYS A 410 -0.90 21.00 -14.20
N PHE A 411 -1.55 20.30 -15.13
CA PHE A 411 -1.60 20.72 -16.53
C PHE A 411 -2.59 21.86 -16.77
N GLU A 412 -3.78 21.79 -16.15
CA GLU A 412 -4.86 22.75 -16.31
C GLU A 412 -4.47 24.20 -15.92
N PRO A 413 -3.80 24.45 -14.77
CA PRO A 413 -3.38 25.80 -14.42
C PRO A 413 -2.07 26.24 -15.10
N CYS A 414 -1.33 25.35 -15.76
CA CYS A 414 -0.04 25.68 -16.36
C CYS A 414 -0.22 26.50 -17.67
N PRO A 415 0.25 27.76 -17.76
CA PRO A 415 0.07 28.59 -18.94
C PRO A 415 0.70 27.99 -20.21
N GLY A 416 1.87 27.36 -20.07
CA GLY A 416 2.57 26.69 -21.17
C GLY A 416 1.85 25.45 -21.69
N SER A 417 0.99 24.82 -20.88
CA SER A 417 0.14 23.70 -21.30
C SER A 417 -1.19 24.18 -21.88
N ARG A 418 -1.77 25.28 -21.39
CA ARG A 418 -2.99 25.89 -21.95
C ARG A 418 -2.78 26.46 -23.35
N LYS A 419 -1.69 27.20 -23.58
CA LYS A 419 -1.35 27.71 -24.93
C LYS A 419 -1.29 26.57 -25.95
N ALA A 420 -0.61 25.49 -25.58
CA ALA A 420 -0.49 24.31 -26.42
C ALA A 420 -1.79 23.56 -26.70
N ALA A 421 -2.77 23.63 -25.78
CA ALA A 421 -4.10 23.06 -26.01
C ALA A 421 -4.90 23.92 -26.99
N ALA A 422 -4.85 25.26 -26.82
CA ALA A 422 -5.47 26.21 -27.74
C ALA A 422 -4.93 26.05 -29.17
N ASP A 423 -3.60 25.99 -29.33
CA ASP A 423 -2.96 25.83 -30.65
C ASP A 423 -3.36 24.51 -31.34
N THR A 424 -3.61 23.44 -30.57
CA THR A 424 -4.05 22.14 -31.11
C THR A 424 -5.56 22.13 -31.47
N GLU A 425 -6.36 23.02 -30.88
CA GLU A 425 -7.78 23.19 -31.22
C GLU A 425 -7.97 24.05 -32.47
N THR A 426 -7.11 25.05 -32.72
CA THR A 426 -7.12 25.84 -33.97
C THR A 426 -6.71 25.04 -35.21
N GLU A 427 -5.94 23.95 -35.06
CA GLU A 427 -5.57 23.05 -36.16
C GLU A 427 -6.61 21.94 -36.45
N ARG A 428 -7.68 21.80 -35.66
CA ARG A 428 -8.76 20.87 -36.02
C ARG A 428 -9.58 21.51 -37.16
N PRO A 429 -9.74 20.87 -38.33
CA PRO A 429 -10.69 21.35 -39.32
C PRO A 429 -12.06 21.40 -38.64
N GLY A 430 -12.71 22.56 -38.70
CA GLY A 430 -14.05 22.74 -38.15
C GLY A 430 -15.02 21.70 -38.71
N PRO A 431 -16.13 21.38 -38.00
CA PRO A 431 -17.12 20.47 -38.53
C PRO A 431 -17.54 20.99 -39.91
N ALA A 432 -17.38 20.14 -40.94
CA ALA A 432 -17.90 20.44 -42.26
C ALA A 432 -19.37 20.82 -42.09
N ALA A 433 -19.69 22.08 -42.42
CA ALA A 433 -21.07 22.55 -42.44
C ALA A 433 -21.84 21.63 -43.40
N LEU A 434 -22.82 20.92 -42.86
CA LEU A 434 -23.83 20.19 -43.63
C LEU A 434 -24.82 21.17 -44.24
#